data_AF-A0A1G6GU14-F1
#
_entry.id   AF-A0A1G6GU14-F1
#
_cell.length_a   1.000
_cell.length_b   1.000
_cell.length_c   1.000
_cell.angle_alpha   90.00
_cell.angle_beta   90.00
_cell.angle_gamma   90.00
#
_symmetry.space_group_name_H-M   'P 1'
#
loop_
_entity.id
_entity.type
_entity.pdbx_description
1 polymer ?
#
loop_
_entity_poly.entity_id
_entity_poly.type
_entity_poly.pdbx_seq_one_letter_code
_entity_poly.pdbx_strand_id
1 'polypeptide(L)'
;MQTSSPPRSLSPVALRVRAVLNEWDPIGVHRISRAWPDDEYDDLILPILEALDVRPSIGELAAELRTVVEVDYGLPAPDGCHDAARSLLAIVP
;
A
#
# COMPACT_ATOMS: atom_id res chain seq x y z
N MET A 1 25.27 0.73 -10.02
CA MET A 1 24.00 0.80 -9.28
C MET A 1 23.02 1.57 -10.14
N GLN A 2 22.06 0.89 -10.75
CA GLN A 2 20.93 1.56 -11.38
C GLN A 2 19.98 1.98 -10.26
N THR A 3 19.86 3.28 -10.02
CA THR A 3 18.73 3.83 -9.28
C THR A 3 17.56 3.84 -10.25
N SER A 4 16.65 2.87 -10.12
CA SER A 4 15.39 2.88 -10.85
C SER A 4 14.76 4.25 -10.69
N SER A 5 14.63 4.98 -11.80
CA SER A 5 13.91 6.25 -11.80
C SER A 5 12.46 5.99 -11.36
N PRO A 6 11.84 6.86 -10.54
CA PRO A 6 10.42 6.71 -10.25
C PRO A 6 9.65 6.71 -11.58
N PRO A 7 8.57 5.92 -11.72
CA PRO A 7 7.78 5.90 -12.94
C PRO A 7 7.33 7.32 -13.28
N ARG A 8 7.49 7.72 -14.56
CA ARG A 8 7.20 9.06 -15.09
C ARG A 8 5.70 9.40 -15.10
N SER A 9 5.09 9.52 -13.93
CA SER A 9 3.64 9.63 -13.65
C SER A 9 3.02 8.27 -13.35
N LEU A 10 2.45 8.14 -12.15
CA LEU A 10 1.61 7.01 -11.79
C LEU A 10 0.36 6.95 -12.67
N SER A 11 -0.09 5.72 -12.96
CA SER A 11 -1.38 5.51 -13.59
C SER A 11 -2.53 5.92 -12.64
N PRO A 12 -3.75 6.19 -13.16
CA PRO A 12 -4.90 6.49 -12.30
C PRO A 12 -5.23 5.40 -11.28
N VAL A 13 -4.94 4.13 -11.59
CA VAL A 13 -5.12 3.04 -10.63
C VAL A 13 -4.05 3.08 -9.54
N ALA A 14 -2.79 3.33 -9.90
CA ALA A 14 -1.70 3.47 -8.94
C ALA A 14 -1.90 4.65 -8.00
N LEU A 15 -2.43 5.79 -8.47
CA LEU A 15 -2.79 6.92 -7.62
C LEU A 15 -3.89 6.58 -6.60
N ARG A 16 -4.85 5.74 -6.98
CA ARG A 16 -5.89 5.26 -6.05
C ARG A 16 -5.33 4.31 -5.01
N VAL A 17 -4.42 3.42 -5.40
CA VAL A 17 -3.69 2.56 -4.46
C VAL A 17 -2.89 3.41 -3.47
N ARG A 18 -2.12 4.38 -3.96
CA ARG A 18 -1.39 5.34 -3.11
C ARG A 18 -2.30 6.04 -2.10
N ALA A 19 -3.47 6.50 -2.54
CA ALA A 19 -4.42 7.16 -1.66
C ALA A 19 -4.89 6.25 -0.52
N VAL A 20 -5.23 4.98 -0.82
CA VAL A 20 -5.63 4.00 0.20
C VAL A 20 -4.47 3.71 1.17
N LEU A 21 -3.23 3.60 0.68
CA LEU A 21 -2.07 3.36 1.52
C LEU A 21 -1.78 4.54 2.46
N ASN A 22 -1.88 5.77 1.95
CA ASN A 22 -1.71 6.98 2.77
C ASN A 22 -2.86 7.18 3.78
N GLU A 23 -4.08 6.71 3.48
CA GLU A 23 -5.18 6.73 4.44
C GLU A 23 -5.03 5.65 5.52
N TRP A 24 -4.53 4.47 5.15
CA TRP A 24 -4.23 3.40 6.10
C TRP A 24 -3.07 3.78 7.03
N ASP A 25 -2.01 4.40 6.49
CA ASP A 25 -0.86 4.93 7.23
C ASP A 25 -0.29 3.95 8.28
N PRO A 26 0.14 2.73 7.87
CA PRO A 26 0.57 1.70 8.82
C PRO A 26 1.80 2.10 9.64
N ILE A 27 2.62 3.03 9.12
CA ILE A 27 3.82 3.55 9.80
C ILE A 27 3.45 4.75 10.71
N GLY A 28 2.33 5.43 10.45
CA GLY A 28 1.89 6.57 11.24
C GLY A 28 2.58 7.89 10.87
N VAL A 29 3.13 8.03 9.66
CA VAL A 29 3.91 9.19 9.24
C VAL A 29 3.04 10.46 9.19
N HIS A 30 1.77 10.32 8.83
CA HIS A 30 0.83 11.45 8.74
C HIS A 30 0.35 11.93 10.11
N ARG A 31 0.55 11.12 11.16
CA ARG A 31 0.35 11.55 12.56
C ARG A 31 1.48 12.46 13.05
N ILE A 32 2.66 12.35 12.47
CA ILE A 32 3.86 13.12 12.84
C ILE A 32 3.85 14.47 12.11
N SER A 33 3.51 14.48 10.82
CA SER A 33 3.47 15.71 10.03
C SER A 33 2.49 15.61 8.87
N ARG A 34 1.65 16.63 8.68
CA ARG A 34 0.81 16.79 7.48
C ARG A 34 1.61 17.19 6.22
N ALA A 35 2.89 17.52 6.38
CA ALA A 35 3.79 17.82 5.28
C ALA A 35 4.66 16.62 4.89
N TRP A 36 4.33 15.42 5.37
CA TRP A 36 5.03 14.21 4.96
C TRP A 36 4.79 13.95 3.46
N PRO A 37 5.81 13.48 2.72
CA PRO A 37 5.65 13.15 1.31
C PRO A 37 4.59 12.07 1.06
N ASP A 38 3.75 12.26 0.03
CA ASP A 38 2.70 11.29 -0.35
C ASP A 38 3.25 9.99 -0.97
N ASP A 39 4.54 9.97 -1.32
CA ASP A 39 5.24 8.85 -1.96
C ASP A 39 5.86 7.85 -0.96
N GLU A 40 5.61 8.02 0.34
CA GLU A 40 6.11 7.10 1.40
C GLU A 40 5.83 5.63 1.10
N TYR A 41 4.65 5.33 0.55
CA TYR A 41 4.16 3.97 0.30
C TYR A 41 4.22 3.56 -1.18
N ASP A 42 4.97 4.30 -2.01
CA ASP A 42 5.03 4.05 -3.46
C ASP A 42 5.66 2.70 -3.81
N ASP A 43 6.55 2.20 -2.96
CA ASP A 43 7.20 0.91 -3.08
C ASP A 43 6.20 -0.26 -3.05
N LEU A 44 5.09 -0.12 -2.34
CA LEU A 44 4.02 -1.12 -2.25
C LEU A 44 3.06 -1.12 -3.44
N ILE A 45 3.05 -0.05 -4.25
CA ILE A 45 2.05 0.11 -5.31
C ILE A 45 2.15 -1.01 -6.34
N LEU A 46 3.35 -1.32 -6.83
CA LEU A 46 3.53 -2.36 -7.83
C LEU A 46 3.20 -3.76 -7.27
N PRO A 47 3.73 -4.18 -6.10
CA PRO A 47 3.34 -5.44 -5.46
C PRO A 47 1.82 -5.57 -5.27
N ILE A 48 1.14 -4.51 -4.83
CA ILE A 48 -0.31 -4.55 -4.64
C ILE A 48 -1.06 -4.67 -5.97
N LEU A 49 -0.62 -3.97 -7.02
CA LEU A 49 -1.25 -4.11 -8.34
C LEU A 49 -1.09 -5.54 -8.88
N GLU A 50 0.08 -6.16 -8.68
CA GLU A 50 0.32 -7.56 -9.02
C GLU A 50 -0.56 -8.52 -8.20
N ALA A 51 -0.67 -8.29 -6.89
CA ALA A 51 -1.54 -9.06 -6.01
C ALA A 51 -3.01 -8.91 -6.37
N LEU A 52 -3.47 -7.73 -6.79
CA LEU A 52 -4.86 -7.51 -7.21
C LEU A 52 -5.21 -8.25 -8.51
N ASP A 53 -4.25 -8.45 -9.41
CA ASP A 53 -4.46 -9.14 -10.70
C ASP A 53 -4.85 -10.61 -10.52
N VAL A 54 -4.41 -11.24 -9.42
CA VAL A 54 -4.81 -12.62 -9.08
C VAL A 54 -6.18 -12.72 -8.37
N ARG A 55 -6.88 -11.59 -8.18
CA ARG A 55 -8.19 -11.48 -7.52
C ARG A 55 -8.27 -12.22 -6.16
N PRO A 56 -7.43 -11.84 -5.19
CA PRO A 56 -7.39 -12.46 -3.88
C PRO A 56 -8.67 -12.16 -3.12
N SER A 57 -9.00 -13.02 -2.17
CA SER A 57 -9.98 -12.67 -1.14
C SER A 57 -9.45 -11.55 -0.24
N ILE A 58 -10.37 -10.87 0.46
CA ILE A 58 -10.02 -9.84 1.45
C ILE A 58 -9.05 -10.39 2.50
N GLY A 59 -9.26 -11.63 2.96
CA GLY A 59 -8.43 -12.25 3.98
C GLY A 59 -7.01 -12.55 3.50
N GLU A 60 -6.86 -13.00 2.25
CA GLU A 60 -5.54 -13.25 1.65
C GLU A 60 -4.75 -11.95 1.50
N LEU A 61 -5.35 -10.91 0.92
CA LEU A 61 -4.68 -9.62 0.76
C LEU A 61 -4.37 -8.96 2.12
N ALA A 62 -5.27 -9.07 3.10
CA ALA A 62 -5.02 -8.55 4.45
C ALA A 62 -3.85 -9.27 5.15
N ALA A 63 -3.71 -10.58 4.95
CA ALA A 63 -2.59 -11.35 5.49
C ALA A 63 -1.26 -10.99 4.81
N GLU A 64 -1.29 -10.73 3.50
CA GLU A 64 -0.13 -10.26 2.74
C GLU A 64 0.31 -8.86 3.20
N LEU A 65 -0.62 -7.90 3.26
CA LEU A 65 -0.35 -6.55 3.79
C LEU A 65 0.25 -6.59 5.20
N ARG A 66 -0.31 -7.45 6.06
CA ARG A 66 0.22 -7.66 7.41
C ARG A 66 1.65 -8.18 7.37
N THR A 67 1.93 -9.17 6.52
CA THR A 67 3.26 -9.77 6.38
C THR A 67 4.29 -8.73 5.94
N VAL A 68 3.95 -7.92 4.93
CA VAL A 68 4.82 -6.83 4.46
C VAL A 68 5.14 -5.85 5.60
N VAL A 69 4.14 -5.43 6.37
CA VAL A 69 4.37 -4.51 7.47
C VAL A 69 5.18 -5.12 8.62
N GLU A 70 4.93 -6.38 8.96
CA GLU A 70 5.67 -7.08 10.01
C GLU A 70 7.11 -7.40 9.61
N VAL A 71 7.33 -7.81 8.36
CA VAL A 71 8.62 -8.34 7.90
C VAL A 71 9.47 -7.27 7.23
N ASP A 72 8.89 -6.50 6.31
CA ASP A 72 9.65 -5.56 5.47
C ASP A 72 9.80 -4.20 6.18
N TYR A 73 8.74 -3.71 6.83
CA TYR A 73 8.80 -2.48 7.63
C TYR A 73 9.20 -2.72 9.10
N GLY A 74 9.21 -3.98 9.56
CA GLY A 74 9.58 -4.34 10.92
C GLY A 74 8.63 -3.80 11.99
N LEU A 75 7.37 -3.53 11.63
CA LEU A 75 6.37 -2.96 12.53
C LEU A 75 5.47 -4.06 13.11
N PRO A 76 5.18 -4.05 14.42
CA PRO A 76 4.34 -5.07 15.02
C PRO A 76 2.88 -4.92 14.55
N ALA A 77 2.34 -5.97 13.94
CA ALA A 77 0.92 -6.22 13.68
C ALA A 77 0.07 -4.96 13.45
N PRO A 78 0.13 -4.34 12.26
CA PRO A 78 -0.66 -3.14 11.99
C PRO A 78 -2.16 -3.43 12.10
N ASP A 79 -2.87 -2.51 12.74
CA ASP A 79 -4.33 -2.49 12.70
C ASP A 79 -4.81 -2.11 11.29
N GLY A 80 -6.04 -2.51 10.94
CA GLY A 80 -6.70 -2.04 9.72
C GLY A 80 -6.36 -2.79 8.42
N CYS A 81 -5.54 -3.85 8.43
CA CYS A 81 -5.22 -4.61 7.21
C CYS A 81 -6.46 -5.08 6.42
N HIS A 82 -7.52 -5.49 7.13
CA HIS A 82 -8.77 -5.93 6.48
C HIS A 82 -9.52 -4.78 5.81
N ASP A 83 -9.47 -3.59 6.41
CA ASP A 83 -10.13 -2.40 5.85
C ASP A 83 -9.35 -1.84 4.66
N ALA A 84 -8.01 -1.85 4.76
CA ALA A 84 -7.11 -1.54 3.65
C ALA A 84 -7.33 -2.52 2.48
N ALA A 85 -7.31 -3.84 2.74
CA ALA A 85 -7.55 -4.86 1.72
C ALA A 85 -8.90 -4.70 1.03
N ARG A 86 -9.98 -4.43 1.78
CA ARG A 86 -11.31 -4.17 1.21
C ARG A 86 -11.31 -2.94 0.31
N SER A 87 -10.64 -1.87 0.73
CA SER A 87 -10.55 -0.62 -0.03
C SER A 87 -9.73 -0.81 -1.31
N LEU A 88 -8.63 -1.56 -1.25
CA LEU A 88 -7.80 -1.91 -2.41
C LEU A 88 -8.57 -2.77 -3.42
N LEU A 89 -9.30 -3.78 -2.96
CA LEU A 89 -10.12 -4.63 -3.83
C LEU A 89 -11.27 -3.87 -4.49
N ALA A 90 -11.75 -2.77 -3.89
CA ALA A 90 -12.76 -1.91 -4.49
C ALA A 90 -12.22 -1.00 -5.62
N ILE A 91 -10.89 -0.89 -5.78
CA ILE A 91 -10.27 -0.09 -6.85
C ILE A 91 -10.37 -0.79 -8.21
N VAL A 92 -10.32 -2.12 -8.22
CA VAL A 92 -10.35 -2.96 -9.42
C VAL A 92 -11.75 -3.59 -9.58
N PRO A 93 -12.41 -3.47 -10.75
CA PRO A 93 -13.74 -4.01 -10.99
C PRO A 93 -13.79 -5.53 -11.18
#